data_AF-A0A2V6ZPG4-F1
#
_entry.id   AF-A0A2V6ZPG4-F1
#
_cell.length_a   1.000
_cell.length_b   1.000
_cell.length_c   1.000
_cell.angle_alpha   90.00
_cell.angle_beta   90.00
_cell.angle_gamma   90.00
#
_symmetry.space_group_name_H-M   'P 1'
#
loop_
_entity.id
_entity.type
_entity.pdbx_description
1 polymer ?
#
loop_
_entity_poly.entity_id
_entity_poly.type
_entity_poly.pdbx_seq_one_letter_code
_entity_poly.pdbx_strand_id
1 'polypeptide(L)'
;MFGLGSQELLVILVIVLVLFGANRLPQLARSLGSSLKEFKKGIDEAQTKEARICGQCKSALAPDWTHCPRCGTVATQEPNPKIGPGA
;
A
#
# COMPACT_ATOMS: atom_id res chain seq x y z
N MET A 1 -18.57 21.12 -24.79
CA MET A 1 -19.73 20.46 -25.43
C MET A 1 -19.96 19.02 -25.01
N PHE A 2 -19.33 18.49 -23.95
CA PHE A 2 -19.80 17.29 -23.23
C PHE A 2 -19.28 17.42 -21.80
N GLY A 3 -19.96 18.26 -21.02
CA GLY A 3 -19.74 18.26 -19.58
C GLY A 3 -20.59 17.14 -19.03
N LEU A 4 -20.07 15.91 -19.04
CA LEU A 4 -20.67 14.80 -18.29
C LEU A 4 -20.70 15.24 -16.83
N GLY A 5 -21.82 15.84 -16.45
CA GLY A 5 -22.02 16.37 -15.12
C GLY A 5 -22.13 15.23 -14.13
N SER A 6 -21.93 15.55 -12.86
CA SER A 6 -22.26 14.64 -11.76
C SER A 6 -23.69 14.07 -11.90
N GLN A 7 -24.60 14.84 -12.49
CA GLN A 7 -25.99 14.43 -12.73
C GLN A 7 -26.13 13.33 -13.79
N GLU A 8 -25.48 13.42 -14.95
CA GLU A 8 -25.51 12.34 -15.96
C GLU A 8 -24.84 11.07 -15.44
N LEU A 9 -23.72 11.21 -14.72
CA LEU A 9 -23.04 10.08 -14.10
C LEU A 9 -23.94 9.37 -13.07
N LEU A 10 -24.71 10.14 -12.28
CA LEU A 10 -25.63 9.61 -11.29
C LEU A 10 -26.81 8.88 -11.94
N VAL A 11 -27.38 9.41 -13.03
CA VAL A 11 -28.44 8.72 -13.78
C VAL A 11 -27.95 7.37 -14.33
N ILE A 12 -26.75 7.35 -14.94
CA ILE A 12 -26.16 6.10 -15.45
C ILE A 12 -25.90 5.12 -14.31
N LEU A 13 -25.36 5.60 -13.18
CA LEU A 13 -25.12 4.78 -11.98
C LEU A 13 -26.41 4.12 -11.48
N VAL A 14 -27.51 4.87 -11.43
CA VAL A 14 -28.83 4.35 -11.01
C VAL A 14 -29.31 3.27 -11.98
N ILE A 15 -29.20 3.49 -13.30
CA ILE A 15 -29.59 2.48 -14.31
C ILE A 15 -28.77 1.19 -14.13
N VAL A 16 -27.45 1.30 -13.97
CA VAL A 16 -26.57 0.14 -13.73
C VAL A 16 -26.95 -0.56 -12.42
N LEU A 17 -27.23 0.18 -11.35
CA LEU A 17 -27.67 -0.38 -10.08
C LEU A 17 -29.00 -1.11 -10.17
N VAL A 18 -29.94 -0.66 -11.01
CA VAL A 18 -31.22 -1.34 -11.24
C VAL A 18 -31.01 -2.62 -12.04
N LEU A 19 -30.18 -2.59 -13.10
CA LEU A 19 -29.93 -3.75 -13.96
C LEU A 19 -29.11 -4.85 -13.26
N PHE A 20 -28.03 -4.46 -12.59
CA PHE A 20 -27.14 -5.41 -11.90
C PHE A 20 -27.58 -5.69 -10.46
N GLY A 21 -28.37 -4.80 -9.86
CA GLY A 21 -28.78 -4.86 -8.46
C GLY A 21 -27.75 -4.25 -7.51
N ALA A 22 -28.23 -3.63 -6.43
CA ALA A 22 -27.39 -2.97 -5.40
C ALA A 22 -26.37 -3.90 -4.72
N ASN A 23 -26.60 -5.22 -4.76
CA ASN A 23 -25.71 -6.20 -4.13
C ASN A 23 -24.58 -6.70 -5.03
N ARG A 24 -24.70 -6.61 -6.37
CA ARG A 24 -23.69 -7.18 -7.30
C ARG A 24 -22.50 -6.25 -7.50
N LEU A 25 -22.76 -4.95 -7.66
CA LEU A 25 -21.72 -3.92 -7.75
C LEU A 25 -20.69 -3.97 -6.61
N PRO A 26 -21.08 -3.95 -5.31
CA PRO A 26 -20.13 -4.04 -4.21
C PRO A 26 -19.45 -5.41 -4.12
N GLN A 27 -20.13 -6.49 -4.51
CA GLN A 27 -19.55 -7.83 -4.51
C GLN A 27 -18.41 -7.95 -5.54
N LEU A 28 -18.62 -7.40 -6.75
CA LEU A 28 -17.59 -7.32 -7.80
C LEU A 28 -16.47 -6.34 -7.41
N ALA A 29 -16.80 -5.19 -6.83
CA ALA A 29 -15.80 -4.23 -6.36
C ALA A 29 -14.92 -4.82 -5.25
N ARG A 30 -15.46 -5.64 -4.36
CA ARG A 30 -14.69 -6.33 -3.31
C ARG A 30 -13.74 -7.38 -3.89
N SER A 31 -14.17 -8.21 -4.84
CA SER A 31 -13.30 -9.22 -5.45
C SER A 31 -12.18 -8.58 -6.31
N LEU A 32 -12.52 -7.57 -7.10
CA LEU A 32 -11.55 -6.78 -7.86
C LEU A 32 -10.61 -6.00 -6.93
N GLY A 33 -11.14 -5.39 -5.87
CA GLY A 33 -10.37 -4.63 -4.89
C GLY A 33 -9.36 -5.46 -4.12
N SER A 34 -9.73 -6.68 -3.71
CA SER A 34 -8.78 -7.62 -3.10
C SER A 34 -7.66 -8.01 -4.06
N SER A 35 -7.98 -8.28 -5.33
CA SER A 35 -6.98 -8.61 -6.35
C SER A 35 -6.02 -7.44 -6.60
N LEU A 36 -6.55 -6.22 -6.69
CA LEU A 36 -5.76 -5.01 -6.86
C LEU A 36 -4.92 -4.68 -5.63
N LYS A 37 -5.41 -5.00 -4.42
CA LYS A 37 -4.69 -4.83 -3.15
C LYS A 37 -3.48 -5.75 -3.06
N GLU A 38 -3.66 -7.04 -3.36
CA GLU A 38 -2.53 -8.00 -3.37
C GLU A 38 -1.55 -7.64 -4.50
N PHE A 39 -2.03 -7.18 -5.65
CA PHE A 39 -1.19 -6.68 -6.75
C PHE A 39 -0.36 -5.46 -6.32
N LYS A 40 -1.00 -4.46 -5.69
CA LYS A 40 -0.33 -3.28 -5.13
C LYS A 40 0.71 -3.67 -4.09
N LYS A 41 0.39 -4.62 -3.21
CA LYS A 41 1.31 -5.15 -2.19
C LYS A 41 2.51 -5.85 -2.80
N GLY A 42 2.32 -6.66 -3.84
CA GLY A 42 3.42 -7.30 -4.57
C GLY A 42 4.35 -6.28 -5.26
N ILE A 43 3.78 -5.20 -5.81
CA ILE A 43 4.56 -4.09 -6.37
C ILE A 43 5.31 -3.34 -5.27
N ASP A 44 4.65 -2.99 -4.16
CA ASP A 44 5.28 -2.29 -3.04
C ASP A 44 6.37 -3.15 -2.39
N GLU A 45 6.20 -4.47 -2.26
CA GLU A 45 7.24 -5.39 -1.78
C GLU A 45 8.43 -5.48 -2.75
N ALA A 46 8.18 -5.43 -4.06
CA ALA A 46 9.24 -5.36 -5.06
C ALA A 46 10.02 -4.04 -4.99
N GLN A 47 9.37 -2.92 -4.64
CA GLN A 47 9.99 -1.60 -4.47
C GLN A 47 10.62 -1.40 -3.07
N THR A 48 10.05 -2.01 -2.03
CA THR A 48 10.47 -1.85 -0.62
C THR A 48 11.72 -2.64 -0.29
N LYS A 49 12.18 -3.52 -1.18
CA LYS A 49 13.53 -4.11 -1.08
C LYS A 49 14.65 -3.06 -1.02
N GLU A 50 14.38 -1.80 -1.35
CA GLU A 50 15.35 -0.70 -1.30
C GLU A 50 15.07 0.39 -0.24
N ALA A 51 13.89 0.39 0.41
CA ALA A 51 13.56 1.39 1.43
C ALA A 51 13.53 0.75 2.83
N ARG A 52 14.66 0.81 3.55
CA ARG A 52 14.69 0.42 4.96
C ARG A 52 14.26 1.58 5.84
N ILE A 53 13.37 1.34 6.79
CA ILE A 53 13.02 2.32 7.82
C ILE A 53 13.80 1.97 9.09
N CYS A 54 14.53 2.93 9.65
CA CYS A 54 15.17 2.76 10.95
C CYS A 54 14.10 2.66 12.06
N GLY A 55 14.00 1.53 12.76
CA GLY A 55 12.99 1.33 13.82
C GLY A 55 13.10 2.30 15.00
N GLN A 56 14.28 2.90 15.21
CA GLN A 56 14.56 3.80 16.33
C GLN A 56 14.22 5.27 16.04
N CYS A 57 14.31 5.70 14.77
CA CYS A 57 14.06 7.10 14.38
C CYS A 57 12.97 7.29 13.30
N LYS A 58 12.39 6.19 12.79
CA LYS A 58 11.39 6.15 11.70
C LYS A 58 11.79 6.94 10.43
N SER A 59 13.08 7.20 10.23
CA SER A 59 13.59 7.82 9.01
C SER A 59 13.69 6.79 7.89
N ALA A 60 13.29 7.16 6.68
CA ALA A 60 13.54 6.41 5.47
C ALA A 60 15.05 6.44 5.17
N LEU A 61 15.66 5.27 5.03
CA LEU A 61 17.10 5.10 4.80
C LEU A 61 17.33 4.60 3.38
N ALA A 62 18.27 5.24 2.68
CA ALA A 62 18.74 4.80 1.38
C ALA A 62 19.58 3.51 1.50
N PRO A 63 19.61 2.65 0.46
CA PRO A 63 20.25 1.33 0.51
C PRO A 63 21.78 1.36 0.61
N ASP A 64 22.43 2.51 0.35
CA ASP A 64 23.89 2.68 0.36
C ASP A 64 24.47 3.15 1.70
N TRP A 65 23.63 3.45 2.70
CA TRP A 65 24.09 4.00 3.98
C TRP A 65 24.32 2.91 5.04
N THR A 66 25.58 2.75 5.46
CA THR A 66 26.01 1.82 6.53
C THR A 66 25.65 2.29 7.95
N HIS A 67 25.42 3.59 8.13
CA HIS A 67 25.11 4.22 9.40
C HIS A 67 23.92 5.16 9.25
N CYS A 68 23.02 5.19 10.23
CA CYS A 68 21.90 6.15 10.22
C CYS A 68 22.41 7.53 10.69
N PRO A 69 22.31 8.61 9.89
CA PRO A 69 22.83 9.93 10.25
C PRO A 69 22.11 10.59 11.44
N ARG A 70 21.00 10.01 11.89
CA ARG A 70 20.23 10.53 13.03
C ARG A 70 20.52 9.85 14.36
N CYS A 71 20.87 8.56 14.37
CA CYS A 71 21.10 7.79 15.61
C CYS A 71 22.44 7.05 15.67
N GLY A 72 23.22 7.01 14.58
CA GLY A 72 24.56 6.42 14.54
C GLY A 72 24.61 4.88 14.60
N THR A 73 23.47 4.19 14.69
CA THR A 73 23.42 2.72 14.72
C THR A 73 23.68 2.12 13.35
N VAL A 74 24.50 1.07 13.29
CA VAL A 74 24.79 0.33 12.04
C VAL A 74 23.56 -0.41 11.54
N ALA A 75 23.32 -0.34 10.24
CA ALA A 75 22.19 -1.01 9.59
C ALA A 75 22.50 -2.50 9.39
N THR A 76 22.54 -3.29 10.47
CA THR A 76 22.62 -4.75 10.35
C THR A 76 21.28 -5.34 9.95
N GLN A 77 21.35 -6.15 8.91
CA GLN A 77 20.27 -6.87 8.26
C GLN A 77 20.17 -8.22 8.98
N GLU A 78 19.14 -8.45 9.80
CA GLU A 78 18.50 -9.78 9.91
C GLU A 78 17.15 -9.71 10.65
N PRO A 79 16.07 -10.29 10.10
CA PRO A 79 14.87 -10.63 10.85
C PRO A 79 15.10 -11.92 11.67
N ASN A 80 15.71 -11.81 12.85
CA ASN A 80 15.67 -12.91 13.82
C ASN A 80 15.59 -12.41 15.28
N PRO A 81 14.48 -12.64 16.00
CA PRO A 81 14.24 -12.11 17.35
C PRO A 81 14.98 -12.90 18.46
N LYS A 82 16.29 -13.15 18.32
CA LYS A 82 17.02 -14.04 19.26
C LYS A 82 18.31 -13.49 19.87
N ILE A 83 18.71 -12.25 19.64
CA ILE A 83 19.97 -11.75 20.23
C ILE A 83 19.70 -10.40 20.86
N GLY A 84 19.29 -10.43 22.13
CA GLY A 84 19.34 -9.26 22.98
C GLY A 84 20.79 -8.95 23.37
N PRO A 85 21.20 -7.68 23.44
CA PRO A 85 22.39 -7.33 24.18
C PRO A 85 22.04 -7.31 25.67
N GLY A 86 22.57 -8.30 26.39
CA GLY A 86 22.86 -8.13 27.81
C GLY A 86 23.92 -7.04 27.97
N ALA A 87 23.72 -6.22 29.01
CA ALA A 87 24.64 -5.34 29.72
C ALA A 87 25.96 -4.94 29.03
#